data_AF-A0A925S379-F1
#
_entry.id   AF-A0A925S379-F1
#
_cell.length_a   1.000
_cell.length_b   1.000
_cell.length_c   1.000
_cell.angle_alpha   90.00
_cell.angle_beta   90.00
_cell.angle_gamma   90.00
#
_symmetry.space_group_name_H-M   'P 1'
#
loop_
_entity.id
_entity.type
_entity.pdbx_description
1 polymer ?
#
loop_
_entity_poly.entity_id
_entity_poly.type
_entity_poly.pdbx_seq_one_letter_code
_entity_poly.pdbx_strand_id
1 'polypeptide(L)' 'AQATSAEPALDLLAEELRLAHNALSEITGAFTPDDLLGEIFSRFCIGK' A
#
# COMPACT_ATOMS: atom_id res chain seq x y z
N ALA A 1 -10.39 -10.85 15.73
CA ALA A 1 -11.47 -11.43 14.91
C ALA A 1 -10.80 -12.20 13.78
N GLN A 2 -10.76 -13.53 13.87
CA GLN A 2 -10.12 -14.39 12.88
C GLN A 2 -11.00 -14.47 11.64
N ALA A 3 -10.43 -14.22 10.48
CA ALA A 3 -11.10 -14.28 9.20
C ALA A 3 -11.49 -15.73 8.88
N THR A 4 -12.73 -15.91 8.45
CA THR A 4 -13.40 -17.19 8.22
C THR A 4 -12.91 -17.85 6.92
N SER A 5 -12.24 -19.00 7.05
CA SER A 5 -12.25 -20.21 6.18
C SER A 5 -12.16 -20.11 4.64
N ALA A 6 -11.82 -18.96 4.04
CA ALA A 6 -11.58 -18.79 2.60
C ALA A 6 -10.08 -18.57 2.25
N GLU A 7 -9.18 -18.97 3.15
CA GLU A 7 -7.74 -18.69 3.13
C GLU A 7 -7.05 -18.86 1.77
N PRO A 8 -7.16 -20.01 1.05
CA PRO A 8 -6.40 -20.19 -0.19
C PRO A 8 -6.88 -19.29 -1.35
N ALA A 9 -8.16 -18.92 -1.38
CA ALA A 9 -8.68 -17.99 -2.38
C ALA A 9 -8.27 -16.54 -2.06
N LEU A 10 -8.19 -16.21 -0.78
CA LEU A 10 -7.71 -14.91 -0.32
C LEU A 10 -6.20 -14.74 -0.51
N ASP A 11 -5.41 -15.82 -0.35
CA ASP A 11 -3.97 -15.81 -0.63
C ASP A 11 -3.69 -15.56 -2.11
N LEU A 12 -4.42 -16.24 -3.01
CA LEU A 12 -4.30 -16.02 -4.45
C LEU A 12 -4.70 -14.58 -4.81
N LEU A 13 -5.83 -14.10 -4.28
CA LEU A 13 -6.28 -12.73 -4.50
C LEU A 13 -5.25 -11.71 -3.99
N ALA A 14 -4.65 -11.94 -2.82
CA ALA A 14 -3.62 -11.07 -2.27
C ALA A 14 -2.39 -11.00 -3.19
N GLU A 15 -1.99 -12.13 -3.78
CA GLU A 15 -0.90 -12.17 -4.75
C GLU A 15 -1.24 -11.44 -6.05
N GLU A 16 -2.46 -11.61 -6.57
CA GLU A 16 -2.92 -10.86 -7.75
C GLU A 16 -2.92 -9.35 -7.50
N LEU A 17 -3.39 -8.91 -6.33
CA LEU A 17 -3.34 -7.50 -5.92
C LEU A 17 -1.91 -6.98 -5.80
N ARG A 18 -0.98 -7.80 -5.27
CA ARG A 18 0.45 -7.46 -5.19
C ARG A 18 1.06 -7.25 -6.57
N LEU A 19 0.77 -8.13 -7.51
CA LEU A 19 1.24 -8.02 -8.91
C LEU A 19 0.65 -6.78 -9.59
N ALA A 20 -0.65 -6.53 -9.44
CA ALA A 20 -1.30 -5.34 -9.97
C ALA A 20 -0.69 -4.05 -9.40
N HIS A 21 -0.40 -4.01 -8.10
CA HIS A 21 0.26 -2.88 -7.45
C HIS A 21 1.67 -2.61 -8.02
N ASN A 22 2.45 -3.67 -8.27
CA ASN A 22 3.77 -3.54 -8.87
C ASN A 22 3.70 -3.01 -10.31
N ALA A 23 2.79 -3.54 -11.14
CA ALA A 23 2.58 -3.07 -12.51
C ALA A 23 2.15 -1.60 -12.56
N LEU A 24 1.31 -1.17 -11.62
CA LEU A 24 0.97 0.25 -11.47
C LEU A 24 2.21 1.09 -11.07
N SER A 25 3.01 0.59 -10.13
CA SER A 25 4.23 1.26 -9.67
C SER A 25 5.29 1.42 -10.77
N GLU A 26 5.34 0.53 -11.76
CA GLU A 26 6.20 0.69 -12.95
C GLU A 26 5.81 1.92 -13.79
N ILE A 27 4.53 2.31 -13.77
CA ILE A 27 4.00 3.46 -14.52
C ILE A 27 4.06 4.74 -13.68
N THR A 28 3.68 4.65 -12.40
CA THR A 28 3.57 5.83 -11.51
C THR A 28 4.87 6.19 -10.81
N GLY A 29 5.85 5.28 -10.80
CA GLY A 29 7.01 5.36 -9.93
C GLY A 29 6.76 4.74 -8.55
N ALA A 30 7.85 4.47 -7.83
CA ALA A 30 7.80 3.89 -6.49
C ALA A 30 7.27 4.91 -5.46
N PHE A 31 6.33 4.47 -4.61
CA PHE A 31 5.88 5.22 -3.45
C PHE A 31 6.61 4.70 -2.20
N THR A 32 7.47 5.54 -1.63
CA THR A 32 8.36 5.17 -0.54
C THR A 32 7.74 5.49 0.83
N PRO A 33 8.25 4.89 1.91
CA PRO A 33 7.87 5.31 3.26
C PRO A 33 8.11 6.81 3.53
N ASP A 34 9.13 7.41 2.92
CA ASP A 34 9.41 8.85 3.07
C ASP A 34 8.34 9.72 2.38
N ASP A 35 7.85 9.30 1.20
CA ASP A 35 6.72 9.98 0.53
C ASP A 35 5.46 9.93 1.40
N LEU A 36 5.19 8.78 2.01
CA LEU A 36 4.08 8.62 2.96
C LEU A 36 4.21 9.54 4.16
N LEU A 37 5.39 9.59 4.79
CA LEU A 37 5.64 10.48 5.93
C LEU A 37 5.52 11.94 5.50
N GLY A 38 6.03 12.29 4.31
CA GLY A 38 5.87 13.62 3.71
C GLY A 38 4.40 14.01 3.60
N GLU A 39 3.54 13.15 3.05
CA GLU A 39 2.10 13.41 2.91
C GLU A 39 1.39 13.53 4.27
N ILE A 40 1.66 12.62 5.21
CA ILE A 40 1.09 12.67 6.57
C ILE A 40 1.44 14.00 7.23
N PHE A 41 2.70 14.43 7.14
CA PHE A 41 3.19 15.62 7.84
C PHE A 41 3.08 16.91 7.04
N SER A 42 2.73 16.87 5.75
CA SER A 42 2.58 18.04 4.87
C SER A 42 1.58 19.08 5.38
N ARG A 43 0.59 18.63 6.17
CA ARG A 43 -0.47 19.46 6.76
C ARG A 43 -0.18 19.91 8.18
N PHE A 44 0.90 19.42 8.79
CA PHE A 44 1.33 19.89 10.10
C PHE A 44 2.16 21.14 9.86
N CYS A 45 1.70 22.30 10.37
CA CYS A 45 2.44 23.54 10.26
C CYS A 45 3.88 23.32 10.74
N ILE A 46 4.87 23.55 9.88
CA ILE A 46 6.29 23.62 10.25
C ILE A 46 6.41 24.84 11.16
N GLY A 47 6.34 24.61 12.48
CA GLY A 47 6.31 25.68 13.46
C GLY A 47 5.58 25.31 14.75
N LYS A 48 6.18 24.44 15.55
CA LYS A 48 6.29 24.64 17.00
C LYS A 48 7.76 24.56 17.37
#